data_AF-A0A0F3N6W7-F1
#
_entry.id   AF-A0A0F3N6W7-F1
#
_cell.length_a   1.000
_cell.length_b   1.000
_cell.length_c   1.000
_cell.angle_alpha   90.00
_cell.angle_beta   90.00
_cell.angle_gamma   90.00
#
_symmetry.space_group_name_H-M   'P 1'
#
loop_
_entity.id
_entity.type
_entity.pdbx_description
1 polymer ?
#
loop_
_entity_poly.entity_id
_entity_poly.type
_entity_poly.pdbx_seq_one_letter_code
_entity_poly.pdbx_strand_id
1 'polypeptide(L)'
;MIRFSAVGIIFSLITLFACNGSASPTPIDFSNESEMSGFYASGHYNIDFPKFSTISIKYSANDNTEKELTLFTLKEDINEAPDFTNKDKFNTTKGYSPVYNRNYTGFSGAIGYSGGGLRVELEGAFTKFDVDKQKHTYQDNHRYFALCKEDAMKNSDNGNYVVIKNEGFRVISLIFNACYDMIISSSSLVPSACIGIGQGITNFLGGTNIHTLFKAKLGLGFLMSAKTIVFANGYYIKMKDNSFSNLSVQYPIELKDAPKHIEPIAYFNADNYGAEIGLRFIL
;
A
#
# COMPACT_ATOMS: atom_id res chain seq x y z
N MET A 1 -0.43 -25.50 3.76
CA MET A 1 0.49 -25.55 4.92
C MET A 1 1.29 -24.26 4.97
N ILE A 2 0.93 -23.35 5.87
CA ILE A 2 1.57 -22.04 6.02
C ILE A 2 2.72 -22.21 7.02
N ARG A 3 3.96 -22.06 6.55
CA ARG A 3 5.12 -21.94 7.44
C ARG A 3 5.18 -20.49 7.92
N PHE A 4 4.71 -20.26 9.14
CA PHE A 4 4.96 -19.01 9.86
C PHE A 4 6.47 -18.87 10.07
N SER A 5 7.05 -17.81 9.52
CA SER A 5 8.45 -17.46 9.74
C SER A 5 8.60 -16.98 11.18
N ALA A 6 9.23 -17.81 12.01
CA ALA A 6 9.50 -17.58 13.43
C ALA A 6 10.39 -16.36 13.73
N VAL A 7 10.87 -15.66 12.70
CA VAL A 7 11.80 -14.53 12.80
C VAL A 7 11.11 -13.27 13.35
N GLY A 8 9.81 -13.08 13.10
CA GLY A 8 9.08 -11.91 13.59
C GLY A 8 8.79 -11.92 15.10
N ILE A 9 8.68 -13.11 15.71
CA ILE A 9 8.37 -13.25 17.14
C ILE A 9 9.64 -13.06 17.98
N ILE A 10 10.82 -13.40 17.45
CA ILE A 10 12.09 -13.31 18.18
C ILE A 10 12.50 -11.85 18.40
N PHE A 11 12.21 -10.95 17.46
CA PHE A 11 12.51 -9.52 17.64
C PHE A 11 11.54 -8.81 18.62
N SER A 12 10.32 -9.32 18.77
CA SER A 12 9.36 -8.83 19.77
C SER A 12 9.65 -9.31 21.19
N LEU A 13 10.42 -10.39 21.37
CA LEU A 13 10.73 -10.94 22.70
C LEU A 13 12.00 -10.34 23.32
N ILE A 14 12.91 -9.80 22.51
CA ILE A 14 14.18 -9.21 23.01
C ILE A 14 13.94 -7.85 23.69
N THR A 15 12.86 -7.14 23.38
CA THR A 15 12.48 -5.88 24.06
C THR A 15 11.85 -6.10 25.44
N LEU A 16 11.40 -7.31 25.76
CA LEU A 16 10.75 -7.62 27.05
C LEU A 16 11.73 -7.94 28.19
N PHE A 17 13.01 -8.19 27.91
CA PHE A 17 14.00 -8.63 28.91
C PHE A 17 15.02 -7.56 29.33
N ALA A 18 14.91 -6.32 28.86
CA ALA A 18 15.82 -5.24 29.24
C ALA A 18 15.35 -4.38 30.44
N CYS A 19 14.38 -4.84 31.22
CA CYS A 19 13.87 -4.09 32.38
C CYS A 19 14.27 -4.75 33.71
N ASN A 20 15.55 -4.63 34.07
CA ASN A 20 15.96 -4.76 35.47
C ASN A 20 15.94 -3.36 36.08
N GLY A 21 14.83 -3.00 36.71
CA GLY A 21 14.66 -1.75 37.42
C GLY A 21 13.49 -1.83 38.39
N SER A 22 13.69 -2.47 39.54
CA SER A 22 12.76 -2.38 40.66
C SER A 22 12.77 -0.94 41.20
N ALA A 23 11.73 -0.18 40.89
CA ALA A 23 11.44 1.08 41.57
C ALA A 23 9.97 1.06 42.03
N SER A 24 9.78 1.39 43.30
CA SER A 24 8.48 1.61 43.95
C SER A 24 7.58 2.53 43.11
N PRO A 25 6.26 2.31 43.04
CA PRO A 25 5.37 3.20 42.31
C PRO A 25 5.27 4.55 43.06
N THR A 26 6.04 5.53 42.60
CA THR A 26 5.79 6.95 42.93
C THR A 26 4.61 7.44 42.08
N PRO A 27 3.77 8.36 42.59
CA PRO A 27 2.78 9.03 41.78
C PRO A 27 3.47 9.70 40.58
N ILE A 28 3.06 9.34 39.36
CA ILE A 28 3.62 9.89 38.13
C ILE A 28 2.93 11.23 37.88
N ASP A 29 3.72 12.29 37.75
CA ASP A 29 3.23 13.61 37.41
C ASP A 29 3.17 13.77 35.88
N PHE A 30 2.00 13.47 35.31
CA PHE A 30 1.74 13.59 33.87
C PHE A 30 1.77 15.03 33.34
N SER A 31 2.03 16.04 34.19
CA SER A 31 2.16 17.44 33.76
C SER A 31 3.59 17.85 33.38
N ASN A 32 4.59 16.98 33.62
CA ASN A 32 5.99 17.35 33.43
C ASN A 32 6.48 17.04 32.00
N GLU A 33 6.57 18.07 31.16
CA GLU A 33 7.06 17.96 29.76
C GLU A 33 8.44 17.30 29.63
N SER A 34 9.25 17.35 30.69
CA SER A 34 10.59 16.76 30.73
C SER A 34 10.57 15.22 30.71
N GLU A 35 9.50 14.57 31.18
CA GLU A 35 9.38 13.11 31.21
C GLU A 35 8.94 12.52 29.86
N MET A 36 8.34 13.33 28.99
CA MET A 36 7.94 12.93 27.63
C MET A 36 9.00 13.27 26.57
N SER A 37 10.13 13.85 26.99
CA SER A 37 11.22 14.21 26.08
C SER A 37 12.21 13.05 25.95
N GLY A 38 12.53 12.66 24.72
CA GLY A 38 13.52 11.64 24.47
C GLY A 38 13.40 10.96 23.13
N PHE A 39 14.39 10.11 22.85
CA PHE A 39 14.29 9.16 21.75
C PHE A 39 13.20 8.13 22.05
N TYR A 40 12.54 7.63 21.03
CA TYR A 40 11.53 6.61 21.19
C TYR A 40 11.52 5.63 20.03
N ALA A 41 10.95 4.46 20.31
CA ALA A 41 10.54 3.49 19.31
C ALA A 41 9.03 3.27 19.40
N SER A 42 8.39 3.01 18.27
CA SER A 42 6.97 2.69 18.20
C SER A 42 6.70 1.52 17.27
N GLY A 43 5.67 0.75 17.60
CA GLY A 43 5.11 -0.29 16.76
C GLY A 43 3.60 -0.10 16.69
N HIS A 44 3.04 -0.15 15.49
CA HIS A 44 1.61 0.03 15.28
C HIS A 44 1.05 -0.90 14.22
N TYR A 45 -0.17 -1.35 14.48
CA TYR A 45 -0.97 -2.13 13.56
C TYR A 45 -1.85 -1.18 12.73
N ASN A 46 -1.95 -1.47 11.44
CA ASN A 46 -2.61 -0.62 10.44
C ASN A 46 -3.80 -1.34 9.82
N ILE A 47 -4.89 -0.59 9.67
CA ILE A 47 -6.03 -0.95 8.84
C ILE A 47 -6.08 0.06 7.69
N ASP A 48 -5.93 -0.40 6.45
CA ASP A 48 -5.95 0.46 5.28
C ASP A 48 -7.17 0.22 4.37
N PHE A 49 -7.68 1.32 3.82
CA PHE A 49 -8.79 1.37 2.87
C PHE A 49 -8.31 2.02 1.56
N PRO A 50 -8.35 1.29 0.43
CA PRO A 50 -7.87 1.81 -0.84
C PRO A 50 -8.81 2.90 -1.38
N LYS A 51 -8.24 3.99 -1.91
CA LYS A 51 -8.94 5.05 -2.65
C LYS A 51 -8.38 5.11 -4.08
N PHE A 52 -8.47 3.98 -4.76
CA PHE A 52 -7.82 3.78 -6.05
C PHE A 52 -8.64 4.35 -7.20
N SER A 53 -7.95 4.91 -8.20
CA SER A 53 -8.60 5.34 -9.45
C SER A 53 -8.85 4.16 -10.39
N THR A 54 -9.63 4.41 -11.44
CA THR A 54 -9.63 3.53 -12.61
C THR A 54 -8.23 3.42 -13.19
N ILE A 55 -7.90 2.25 -13.73
CA ILE A 55 -6.64 1.97 -14.42
C ILE A 55 -6.79 2.44 -15.87
N SER A 56 -5.89 3.32 -16.31
CA SER A 56 -5.69 3.63 -17.74
C SER A 56 -4.33 3.11 -18.14
N ILE A 57 -4.21 2.51 -19.33
CA ILE A 57 -2.92 1.99 -19.82
C ILE A 57 -2.69 2.57 -21.19
N LYS A 58 -1.49 3.12 -21.37
CA LYS A 58 -1.07 3.70 -22.64
C LYS A 58 0.19 3.04 -23.14
N TYR A 59 0.46 3.19 -24.43
CA TYR A 59 1.73 2.79 -25.04
C TYR A 59 2.25 3.93 -25.91
N SER A 60 3.57 3.97 -26.09
CA SER A 60 4.21 4.89 -27.04
C SER A 60 3.99 4.39 -28.47
N ALA A 61 3.30 5.19 -29.28
CA ALA A 61 3.09 4.89 -30.69
C ALA A 61 4.21 5.46 -31.58
N ASN A 62 4.79 6.60 -31.18
CA ASN A 62 5.92 7.32 -31.78
C ASN A 62 6.55 8.23 -30.70
N ASP A 63 7.74 8.79 -30.94
CA ASP A 63 8.56 9.57 -29.97
C ASP A 63 7.82 10.68 -29.17
N ASN A 64 6.63 11.13 -29.58
CA ASN A 64 5.85 12.16 -28.88
C ASN A 64 4.34 11.86 -28.74
N THR A 65 3.86 10.65 -29.05
CA THR A 65 2.41 10.35 -28.96
C THR A 65 2.13 9.06 -28.18
N GLU A 66 1.47 9.23 -27.03
CA GLU A 66 0.89 8.14 -26.26
C GLU A 66 -0.51 7.82 -26.78
N LYS A 67 -0.82 6.54 -26.95
CA LYS A 67 -2.17 6.06 -27.26
C LYS A 67 -2.69 5.17 -26.15
N GLU A 68 -3.95 5.36 -25.80
CA GLU A 68 -4.62 4.51 -24.80
C GLU A 68 -4.91 3.12 -25.39
N LEU A 69 -4.72 2.09 -24.58
CA LEU A 69 -5.05 0.71 -24.91
C LEU A 69 -6.44 0.40 -24.36
N THR A 70 -7.22 -0.35 -25.14
CA THR A 70 -8.52 -0.84 -24.72
C THR A 70 -8.35 -2.08 -23.85
N LEU A 71 -8.99 -2.08 -22.68
CA LEU A 71 -8.87 -3.14 -21.68
C LEU A 71 -10.06 -4.09 -21.78
N PHE A 72 -9.81 -5.40 -21.77
CA PHE A 72 -10.87 -6.41 -21.78
C PHE A 72 -10.71 -7.40 -20.64
N THR A 73 -11.71 -7.51 -19.77
CA THR A 73 -11.69 -8.46 -18.65
C THR A 73 -12.07 -9.88 -19.11
N LEU A 74 -11.60 -10.90 -18.40
CA LEU A 74 -12.10 -12.26 -18.60
C LEU A 74 -13.59 -12.36 -18.24
N LYS A 75 -14.32 -13.23 -18.95
CA LYS A 75 -15.72 -13.53 -18.62
C LYS A 75 -15.82 -14.16 -17.22
N GLU A 76 -16.85 -13.77 -16.49
CA GLU A 76 -17.07 -14.14 -15.08
C GLU A 76 -17.46 -15.62 -14.91
N ASP A 77 -18.07 -16.22 -15.93
CA ASP A 77 -18.64 -17.58 -15.95
C ASP A 77 -17.66 -18.68 -16.40
N ILE A 78 -16.39 -18.33 -16.68
CA ILE A 78 -15.36 -19.29 -17.04
C ILE A 78 -14.97 -20.09 -15.79
N ASN A 79 -15.31 -21.38 -15.79
CA ASN A 79 -15.08 -22.33 -14.68
C ASN A 79 -13.77 -23.14 -14.81
N GLU A 80 -12.85 -22.68 -15.65
CA GLU A 80 -11.59 -23.36 -15.96
C GLU A 80 -10.44 -22.37 -16.06
N ALA A 81 -9.21 -22.88 -16.16
CA ALA A 81 -8.05 -22.06 -16.44
C ALA A 81 -8.25 -21.36 -17.81
N PRO A 82 -8.03 -20.04 -17.89
CA PRO A 82 -8.32 -19.28 -19.10
C PRO A 82 -7.27 -19.59 -20.16
N ASP A 83 -7.72 -20.02 -21.33
CA ASP A 83 -6.91 -20.05 -22.54
C ASP A 83 -6.79 -18.63 -23.10
N PHE A 84 -5.65 -17.99 -22.85
CA PHE A 84 -5.36 -16.64 -23.29
C PHE A 84 -5.16 -16.50 -24.80
N THR A 85 -5.08 -17.60 -25.56
CA THR A 85 -5.03 -17.56 -27.03
C THR A 85 -6.42 -17.38 -27.64
N ASN A 86 -7.48 -17.66 -26.86
CA ASN A 86 -8.85 -17.59 -27.31
C ASN A 86 -9.53 -16.29 -26.86
N LYS A 87 -9.76 -15.35 -27.80
CA LYS A 87 -10.44 -14.08 -27.51
C LYS A 87 -11.83 -14.25 -26.92
N ASP A 88 -12.52 -15.36 -27.20
CA ASP A 88 -13.90 -15.59 -26.76
C ASP A 88 -13.99 -15.83 -25.25
N LYS A 89 -12.84 -15.98 -24.57
CA LYS A 89 -12.73 -15.99 -23.11
C LYS A 89 -12.79 -14.59 -22.49
N PHE A 90 -12.61 -13.55 -23.30
CA PHE A 90 -12.69 -12.15 -22.85
C PHE A 90 -14.08 -11.55 -23.14
N ASN A 91 -14.46 -10.60 -22.31
CA ASN A 91 -15.68 -9.82 -22.53
C ASN A 91 -15.38 -8.68 -23.52
N THR A 92 -16.15 -8.57 -24.59
CA THR A 92 -15.97 -7.57 -25.65
C THR A 92 -16.56 -6.19 -25.33
N THR A 93 -17.29 -6.05 -24.23
CA THR A 93 -18.01 -4.81 -23.86
C THR A 93 -17.58 -4.20 -22.53
N LYS A 94 -16.87 -4.97 -21.68
CA LYS A 94 -16.49 -4.53 -20.33
C LYS A 94 -14.99 -4.20 -20.26
N GLY A 95 -14.70 -2.94 -19.92
CA GLY A 95 -13.38 -2.50 -19.47
C GLY A 95 -12.92 -3.21 -18.20
N TYR A 96 -11.62 -3.21 -17.92
CA TYR A 96 -11.08 -3.76 -16.68
C TYR A 96 -11.24 -2.76 -15.52
N SER A 97 -12.11 -3.09 -14.56
CA SER A 97 -12.39 -2.28 -13.37
C SER A 97 -12.30 -3.14 -12.10
N PRO A 98 -11.09 -3.40 -11.60
CA PRO A 98 -10.89 -4.20 -10.41
C PRO A 98 -11.35 -3.48 -9.15
N VAL A 99 -11.90 -4.24 -8.22
CA VAL A 99 -12.12 -3.81 -6.83
C VAL A 99 -10.98 -4.37 -5.99
N TYR A 100 -10.50 -3.61 -5.01
CA TYR A 100 -9.40 -4.02 -4.15
C TYR A 100 -9.87 -4.22 -2.72
N ASN A 101 -9.38 -5.31 -2.12
CA ASN A 101 -9.61 -5.66 -0.72
C ASN A 101 -8.93 -4.65 0.20
N ARG A 102 -9.54 -4.42 1.36
CA ARG A 102 -8.95 -3.66 2.45
C ARG A 102 -7.76 -4.43 3.05
N ASN A 103 -6.78 -3.70 3.58
CA ASN A 103 -5.66 -4.32 4.29
C ASN A 103 -5.95 -4.34 5.79
N TYR A 104 -6.10 -5.52 6.36
CA TYR A 104 -6.29 -5.74 7.80
C TYR A 104 -5.06 -6.38 8.45
N THR A 105 -3.90 -6.32 7.81
CA THR A 105 -2.67 -6.96 8.31
C THR A 105 -1.45 -6.05 8.22
N GLY A 106 -1.68 -4.76 8.00
CA GLY A 106 -0.59 -3.79 7.92
C GLY A 106 0.11 -3.67 9.26
N PHE A 107 1.42 -3.56 9.22
CA PHE A 107 2.25 -3.27 10.39
C PHE A 107 3.27 -2.22 10.01
N SER A 108 3.48 -1.28 10.92
CA SER A 108 4.48 -0.24 10.82
C SER A 108 5.33 -0.21 12.08
N GLY A 109 6.60 0.15 11.91
CA GLY A 109 7.51 0.47 12.98
C GLY A 109 8.06 1.87 12.77
N ALA A 110 8.34 2.58 13.86
CA ALA A 110 9.00 3.87 13.76
C ALA A 110 10.00 4.12 14.89
N ILE A 111 10.95 5.00 14.59
CA ILE A 111 11.89 5.56 15.56
C ILE A 111 11.82 7.08 15.48
N GLY A 112 12.04 7.76 16.59
CA GLY A 112 11.94 9.21 16.58
C GLY A 112 12.45 9.88 17.83
N TYR A 113 12.23 11.18 17.89
CA TYR A 113 12.51 12.02 19.05
C TYR A 113 11.28 12.88 19.35
N SER A 114 10.93 13.01 20.62
CA SER A 114 9.85 13.87 21.11
C SER A 114 10.40 14.85 22.15
N GLY A 115 9.88 16.07 22.18
CA GLY A 115 10.21 17.06 23.21
C GLY A 115 9.48 18.39 22.98
N GLY A 116 8.98 19.01 24.05
CA GLY A 116 8.29 20.31 24.00
C GLY A 116 7.08 20.34 23.05
N GLY A 117 6.32 19.24 23.00
CA GLY A 117 5.19 19.06 22.08
C GLY A 117 5.56 18.81 20.61
N LEU A 118 6.82 18.96 20.21
CA LEU A 118 7.27 18.58 18.87
C LEU A 118 7.74 17.13 18.86
N ARG A 119 7.46 16.44 17.76
CA ARG A 119 7.90 15.06 17.55
C ARG A 119 8.31 14.83 16.11
N VAL A 120 9.47 14.24 15.89
CA VAL A 120 9.89 13.74 14.58
C VAL A 120 9.91 12.22 14.59
N GLU A 121 9.51 11.60 13.49
CA GLU A 121 9.35 10.14 13.37
C GLU A 121 9.84 9.68 12.00
N LEU A 122 10.70 8.66 11.96
CA LEU A 122 10.98 7.90 10.75
C LEU A 122 10.18 6.59 10.83
N GLU A 123 9.16 6.47 9.99
CA GLU A 123 8.22 5.34 9.94
C GLU A 123 8.51 4.45 8.72
N GLY A 124 8.67 3.15 8.95
CA GLY A 124 8.68 2.13 7.91
C GLY A 124 7.39 1.30 7.94
N ALA A 125 6.78 1.07 6.77
CA ALA A 125 5.54 0.30 6.67
C ALA A 125 5.53 -0.67 5.48
N PHE A 126 4.75 -1.74 5.60
CA PHE A 126 4.37 -2.60 4.48
C PHE A 126 2.85 -2.64 4.32
N THR A 127 2.36 -2.27 3.14
CA THR A 127 0.94 -2.25 2.81
C THR A 127 0.67 -3.06 1.55
N LYS A 128 -0.39 -3.89 1.58
CA LYS A 128 -0.83 -4.71 0.45
C LYS A 128 -2.34 -4.63 0.30
N PHE A 129 -2.80 -4.36 -0.91
CA PHE A 129 -4.20 -4.47 -1.32
C PHE A 129 -4.30 -5.53 -2.42
N ASP A 130 -5.04 -6.59 -2.14
CA ASP A 130 -5.27 -7.66 -3.11
C ASP A 130 -6.50 -7.36 -3.98
N VAL A 131 -6.58 -7.97 -5.16
CA VAL A 131 -7.76 -7.83 -6.03
C VAL A 131 -8.91 -8.68 -5.46
N ASP A 132 -10.11 -8.10 -5.39
CA ASP A 132 -11.32 -8.80 -5.00
C ASP A 132 -11.76 -9.77 -6.11
N LYS A 133 -12.21 -10.96 -5.72
CA LYS A 133 -12.63 -12.02 -6.65
C LYS A 133 -13.85 -11.61 -7.50
N GLN A 134 -14.62 -10.64 -7.03
CA GLN A 134 -15.87 -10.17 -7.62
C GLN A 134 -16.80 -11.35 -7.94
N LYS A 135 -17.28 -11.46 -9.18
CA LYS A 135 -18.21 -12.49 -9.64
C LYS A 135 -17.54 -13.66 -10.36
N HIS A 136 -16.21 -13.62 -10.55
CA HIS A 136 -15.50 -14.69 -11.26
C HIS A 136 -15.58 -15.99 -10.49
N THR A 137 -15.93 -17.08 -11.17
CA THR A 137 -16.14 -18.38 -10.53
C THR A 137 -14.83 -19.13 -10.29
N TYR A 138 -13.97 -19.21 -11.32
CA TYR A 138 -12.67 -19.86 -11.25
C TYR A 138 -11.62 -19.01 -10.50
N GLN A 139 -10.64 -19.69 -9.89
CA GLN A 139 -9.60 -19.02 -9.11
C GLN A 139 -8.74 -18.12 -10.01
N ASP A 140 -8.40 -16.94 -9.51
CA ASP A 140 -7.53 -15.94 -10.15
C ASP A 140 -7.97 -15.34 -11.49
N ASN A 141 -9.07 -15.77 -12.13
CA ASN A 141 -9.53 -15.18 -13.40
C ASN A 141 -9.80 -13.66 -13.32
N HIS A 142 -10.31 -13.17 -12.18
CA HIS A 142 -10.50 -11.74 -11.91
C HIS A 142 -9.22 -10.89 -11.99
N ARG A 143 -8.04 -11.54 -11.95
CA ARG A 143 -6.74 -10.87 -12.01
C ARG A 143 -6.28 -10.62 -13.44
N TYR A 144 -6.80 -11.33 -14.43
CA TYR A 144 -6.30 -11.25 -15.80
C TYR A 144 -7.18 -10.38 -16.69
N PHE A 145 -6.53 -9.59 -17.54
CA PHE A 145 -7.20 -8.76 -18.52
C PHE A 145 -6.30 -8.56 -19.75
N ALA A 146 -6.92 -8.40 -20.91
CA ALA A 146 -6.23 -8.15 -22.16
C ALA A 146 -6.09 -6.65 -22.43
N LEU A 147 -4.99 -6.29 -23.09
CA LEU A 147 -4.74 -4.96 -23.66
C LEU A 147 -4.77 -5.04 -25.17
N CYS A 148 -5.51 -4.14 -25.81
CA CYS A 148 -5.63 -4.09 -27.26
C CYS A 148 -5.32 -2.69 -27.78
N LYS A 149 -4.65 -2.60 -28.93
CA LYS A 149 -4.40 -1.31 -29.61
C LYS A 149 -5.66 -0.74 -30.28
N GLU A 150 -6.68 -1.57 -30.50
CA GLU A 150 -7.93 -1.23 -31.15
C GLU A 150 -9.13 -1.46 -30.21
N ASP A 151 -10.30 -0.95 -30.60
CA ASP A 151 -11.55 -1.09 -29.82
C ASP A 151 -12.14 -2.51 -29.79
N ALA A 152 -11.59 -3.45 -30.56
CA ALA A 152 -12.10 -4.81 -30.64
C ALA A 152 -10.99 -5.85 -30.72
N MET A 153 -11.15 -6.97 -29.98
CA MET A 153 -10.23 -8.10 -30.03
C MET A 153 -10.41 -8.93 -31.31
N LYS A 154 -9.29 -9.28 -31.94
CA LYS A 154 -9.23 -10.12 -33.15
C LYS A 154 -8.45 -11.41 -32.86
N ASN A 155 -9.05 -12.54 -33.24
CA ASN A 155 -8.42 -13.86 -33.26
C ASN A 155 -8.38 -14.33 -34.71
N SER A 156 -7.20 -14.24 -35.30
CA SER A 156 -6.76 -15.05 -36.44
C SER A 156 -5.27 -15.30 -36.21
N ASP A 157 -4.60 -16.06 -37.07
CA ASP A 157 -3.19 -16.49 -36.94
C ASP A 157 -2.17 -15.39 -36.56
N ASN A 158 -2.58 -14.11 -36.62
CA ASN A 158 -2.00 -13.02 -35.84
C ASN A 158 -3.10 -12.19 -35.13
N GLY A 159 -2.99 -12.02 -33.81
CA GLY A 159 -3.96 -11.23 -33.03
C GLY A 159 -3.49 -9.82 -32.72
N ASN A 160 -4.29 -9.08 -31.97
CA ASN A 160 -4.06 -7.66 -31.67
C ASN A 160 -4.03 -7.33 -30.16
N TYR A 161 -3.91 -8.35 -29.31
CA TYR A 161 -3.93 -8.18 -27.86
C TYR A 161 -2.81 -8.91 -27.14
N VAL A 162 -2.47 -8.39 -25.97
CA VAL A 162 -1.59 -9.01 -24.98
C VAL A 162 -2.35 -9.17 -23.67
N VAL A 163 -1.82 -9.93 -22.73
CA VAL A 163 -2.48 -10.17 -21.43
C VAL A 163 -1.60 -9.68 -20.29
N ILE A 164 -2.23 -9.05 -19.29
CA ILE A 164 -1.58 -8.66 -18.03
C ILE A 164 -2.29 -9.37 -16.88
N LYS A 165 -1.51 -9.67 -15.84
CA LYS A 165 -2.02 -10.15 -14.55
C LYS A 165 -1.90 -9.07 -13.48
N ASN A 166 -2.98 -8.83 -12.76
CA ASN A 166 -3.05 -7.94 -11.61
C ASN A 166 -2.82 -8.71 -10.30
N GLU A 167 -1.62 -8.56 -9.75
CA GLU A 167 -1.19 -9.17 -8.49
C GLU A 167 -1.61 -8.37 -7.24
N GLY A 168 -2.45 -7.35 -7.44
CA GLY A 168 -2.78 -6.35 -6.44
C GLY A 168 -1.77 -5.19 -6.42
N PHE A 169 -1.94 -4.30 -5.45
CA PHE A 169 -1.03 -3.20 -5.18
C PHE A 169 -0.24 -3.48 -3.90
N ARG A 170 1.08 -3.29 -3.93
CA ARG A 170 1.95 -3.43 -2.75
C ARG A 170 2.87 -2.24 -2.66
N VAL A 171 3.14 -1.80 -1.44
CA VAL A 171 4.11 -0.73 -1.16
C VAL A 171 4.90 -1.05 0.10
N ILE A 172 6.23 -0.91 0.00
CA ILE A 172 7.14 -0.79 1.14
C ILE A 172 7.49 0.68 1.23
N SER A 173 7.12 1.34 2.33
CA SER A 173 7.32 2.78 2.49
C SER A 173 8.29 3.11 3.60
N LEU A 174 8.97 4.25 3.43
CA LEU A 174 9.76 4.92 4.44
C LEU A 174 9.38 6.41 4.44
N ILE A 175 8.80 6.88 5.54
CA ILE A 175 8.20 8.20 5.66
C ILE A 175 8.77 8.92 6.87
N PHE A 176 9.26 10.14 6.65
CA PHE A 176 9.63 11.05 7.72
C PHE A 176 8.41 11.91 8.08
N ASN A 177 7.91 11.79 9.30
CA ASN A 177 6.80 12.57 9.83
C ASN A 177 7.31 13.63 10.81
N ALA A 178 6.79 14.84 10.67
CA ALA A 178 6.82 15.89 11.68
C ALA A 178 5.45 15.97 12.34
N CYS A 179 5.43 15.93 13.66
CA CYS A 179 4.24 15.84 14.48
C CYS A 179 4.23 16.91 15.56
N TYR A 180 3.03 17.35 15.92
CA TYR A 180 2.78 18.18 17.08
C TYR A 180 1.83 17.43 18.03
N ASP A 181 2.30 17.22 19.24
CA ASP A 181 1.61 16.61 20.36
C ASP A 181 1.14 17.73 21.30
N MET A 182 -0.17 17.87 21.43
CA MET A 182 -0.80 18.84 22.33
C MET A 182 -0.77 18.29 23.75
N ILE A 183 0.16 18.78 24.56
CA ILE A 183 0.28 18.42 25.97
C ILE A 183 -0.69 19.29 26.76
N ILE A 184 -1.73 18.67 27.32
CA ILE A 184 -2.73 19.37 28.14
C ILE A 184 -2.40 19.10 29.61
N SER A 185 -2.04 20.16 30.35
CA SER A 185 -1.76 20.06 31.78
C SER A 185 -2.94 19.38 32.50
N SER A 186 -2.66 18.41 33.37
CA SER A 186 -3.64 17.60 34.14
C SER A 186 -4.46 16.55 33.38
N SER A 187 -4.09 16.20 32.13
CA SER A 187 -4.75 15.13 31.35
C SER A 187 -3.76 14.05 30.91
N SER A 188 -4.19 12.78 30.93
CA SER A 188 -3.43 11.66 30.35
C SER A 188 -3.61 11.54 28.83
N LEU A 189 -4.47 12.38 28.22
CA LEU A 189 -4.73 12.40 26.79
C LEU A 189 -3.86 13.42 26.06
N VAL A 190 -3.26 12.99 24.95
CA VAL A 190 -2.33 13.77 24.14
C VAL A 190 -2.83 13.80 22.69
N PRO A 191 -3.65 14.79 22.29
CA PRO A 191 -4.01 14.96 20.89
C PRO A 191 -2.77 15.19 20.02
N SER A 192 -2.75 14.63 18.82
CA SER A 192 -1.61 14.76 17.92
C SER A 192 -2.00 14.96 16.47
N ALA A 193 -1.19 15.73 15.75
CA ALA A 193 -1.28 15.92 14.32
C ALA A 193 0.09 15.76 13.68
N CYS A 194 0.15 15.10 12.53
CA CYS A 194 1.40 14.88 11.80
C CYS A 194 1.24 15.16 10.30
N ILE A 195 2.32 15.63 9.70
CA ILE A 195 2.54 15.65 8.26
C ILE A 195 3.86 14.94 7.95
N GLY A 196 3.90 14.20 6.85
CA GLY A 196 5.06 13.43 6.49
C GLY A 196 5.30 13.37 5.00
N ILE A 197 6.57 13.17 4.65
CA ILE A 197 7.04 12.97 3.29
C ILE A 197 7.97 11.77 3.27
N GLY A 198 7.89 10.97 2.21
CA GLY A 198 8.68 9.77 2.10
C GLY A 198 8.73 9.20 0.70
N GLN A 199 9.31 8.02 0.61
CA GLN A 199 9.34 7.25 -0.62
C GLN A 199 8.74 5.86 -0.38
N GLY A 200 8.15 5.31 -1.42
CA GLY A 200 7.63 3.95 -1.45
C GLY A 200 8.15 3.19 -2.66
N ILE A 201 8.63 1.97 -2.43
CA ILE A 201 8.84 1.01 -3.50
C ILE A 201 7.50 0.32 -3.73
N THR A 202 6.89 0.57 -4.87
CA THR A 202 5.58 0.04 -5.24
C THR A 202 5.71 -1.12 -6.20
N ASN A 203 4.82 -2.11 -6.08
CA ASN A 203 4.66 -3.17 -7.06
C ASN A 203 3.21 -3.20 -7.54
N PHE A 204 3.02 -3.06 -8.85
CA PHE A 204 1.72 -3.02 -9.50
C PHE A 204 1.81 -3.58 -10.91
N LEU A 205 0.89 -4.47 -11.29
CA LEU A 205 0.88 -5.16 -12.59
C LEU A 205 2.24 -5.80 -12.96
N GLY A 206 2.96 -6.29 -11.96
CA GLY A 206 4.29 -6.90 -12.09
C GLY A 206 5.44 -5.89 -12.23
N GLY A 207 5.16 -4.60 -12.46
CA GLY A 207 6.16 -3.54 -12.50
C GLY A 207 6.54 -3.05 -11.10
N THR A 208 7.82 -2.74 -10.89
CA THR A 208 8.33 -2.15 -9.64
C THR A 208 8.80 -0.73 -9.90
N ASN A 209 8.25 0.24 -9.16
CA ASN A 209 8.51 1.66 -9.35
C ASN A 209 8.77 2.33 -7.99
N ILE A 210 9.41 3.49 -7.99
CA ILE A 210 9.62 4.30 -6.77
C ILE A 210 8.70 5.51 -6.87
N HIS A 211 7.92 5.74 -5.82
CA HIS A 211 6.96 6.85 -5.75
C HIS A 211 7.20 7.71 -4.52
N THR A 212 6.98 9.02 -4.67
CA THR A 212 6.95 9.94 -3.52
C THR A 212 5.61 9.85 -2.81
N LEU A 213 5.66 9.71 -1.49
CA LEU A 213 4.49 9.57 -0.62
C LEU A 213 4.37 10.79 0.31
N PHE A 214 3.15 11.26 0.50
CA PHE A 214 2.80 12.26 1.51
C PHE A 214 1.81 11.65 2.49
N LYS A 215 2.09 11.75 3.79
CA LYS A 215 1.21 11.22 4.85
C LYS A 215 0.70 12.37 5.71
N ALA A 216 -0.57 12.33 6.07
CA ALA A 216 -1.14 13.19 7.09
C ALA A 216 -1.79 12.29 8.15
N LYS A 217 -1.51 12.55 9.44
CA LYS A 217 -2.09 11.79 10.56
C LYS A 217 -2.78 12.73 11.54
N LEU A 218 -3.87 12.29 12.13
CA LEU A 218 -4.55 12.94 13.24
C LEU A 218 -4.97 11.87 14.24
N GLY A 219 -4.75 12.11 15.52
CA GLY A 219 -5.16 11.14 16.53
C GLY A 219 -4.89 11.55 17.96
N LEU A 220 -4.92 10.55 18.84
CA LEU A 220 -4.86 10.72 20.29
C LEU A 220 -3.88 9.69 20.86
N GLY A 221 -3.00 10.16 21.74
CA GLY A 221 -2.19 9.34 22.65
C GLY A 221 -2.81 9.29 24.04
N PHE A 222 -2.59 8.19 24.75
CA PHE A 222 -2.91 8.00 26.16
C PHE A 222 -1.65 7.54 26.90
N LEU A 223 -1.27 8.31 27.92
CA LEU A 223 -0.13 8.03 28.79
C LEU A 223 -0.47 6.84 29.70
N MET A 224 0.08 5.66 29.41
CA MET A 224 -0.05 4.50 30.31
C MET A 224 0.95 4.56 31.46
N SER A 225 2.14 5.10 31.21
CA SER A 225 3.21 5.34 32.17
C SER A 225 4.08 6.51 31.69
N ALA A 226 5.03 6.97 32.50
CA ALA A 226 5.97 8.04 32.12
C ALA A 226 6.73 7.75 30.81
N LYS A 227 6.93 6.47 30.46
CA LYS A 227 7.69 6.04 29.27
C LYS A 227 6.86 5.32 28.22
N THR A 228 5.57 5.07 28.44
CA THR A 228 4.72 4.27 27.53
C THR A 228 3.45 5.00 27.16
N ILE A 229 3.23 5.16 25.86
CA ILE A 229 2.05 5.80 25.29
C ILE A 229 1.34 4.81 24.37
N VAL A 230 0.04 4.61 24.59
CA VAL A 230 -0.85 3.99 23.60
C VAL A 230 -1.37 5.09 22.70
N PHE A 231 -1.39 4.90 21.39
CA PHE A 231 -1.97 5.87 20.49
C PHE A 231 -2.91 5.24 19.47
N ALA A 232 -3.85 6.05 19.02
CA ALA A 232 -4.74 5.73 17.91
C ALA A 232 -4.81 6.94 16.97
N ASN A 233 -4.46 6.74 15.70
CA ASN A 233 -4.51 7.79 14.68
C ASN A 233 -5.32 7.34 13.47
N GLY A 234 -6.05 8.28 12.86
CA GLY A 234 -6.47 8.18 11.47
C GLY A 234 -5.42 8.84 10.58
N TYR A 235 -5.23 8.32 9.37
CA TYR A 235 -4.30 8.90 8.41
C TYR A 235 -4.79 8.80 6.97
N TYR A 236 -4.17 9.62 6.13
CA TYR A 236 -4.30 9.58 4.68
C TYR A 236 -2.91 9.61 4.06
N ILE A 237 -2.68 8.73 3.09
CA ILE A 237 -1.47 8.69 2.29
C ILE A 237 -1.85 9.05 0.85
N LYS A 238 -1.12 10.03 0.31
CA LYS A 238 -1.19 10.45 -1.08
C LYS A 238 0.08 10.07 -1.82
N MET A 239 -0.09 9.45 -2.98
CA MET A 239 1.01 9.16 -3.89
C MET A 239 1.08 10.25 -4.96
N LYS A 240 2.26 10.88 -5.13
CA LYS A 240 2.39 12.03 -6.04
C LYS A 240 2.28 11.63 -7.51
N ASP A 241 3.08 10.65 -7.91
CA ASP A 241 3.15 10.17 -9.28
C ASP A 241 2.23 8.94 -9.41
N ASN A 242 1.59 8.79 -10.56
CA ASN A 242 0.60 7.74 -10.79
C ASN A 242 0.97 6.81 -11.95
N SER A 243 2.14 7.01 -12.55
CA SER A 243 2.64 6.16 -13.62
C SER A 243 3.36 4.93 -13.06
N PHE A 244 3.16 3.80 -13.74
CA PHE A 244 3.82 2.54 -13.50
C PHE A 244 4.38 2.05 -14.83
N SER A 245 5.70 1.94 -14.88
CA SER A 245 6.45 1.43 -16.02
C SER A 245 6.87 -0.03 -15.81
N ASN A 246 7.44 -0.63 -16.87
CA ASN A 246 7.97 -2.00 -16.84
C ASN A 246 6.93 -3.04 -16.39
N LEU A 247 5.71 -2.93 -16.93
CA LEU A 247 4.63 -3.85 -16.60
C LEU A 247 4.93 -5.26 -17.13
N SER A 248 4.47 -6.28 -16.41
CA SER A 248 4.64 -7.67 -16.84
C SER A 248 3.57 -8.04 -17.87
N VAL A 249 3.97 -8.10 -19.14
CA VAL A 249 3.11 -8.38 -20.28
C VAL A 249 3.32 -9.82 -20.78
N GLN A 250 2.21 -10.54 -20.97
CA GLN A 250 2.18 -11.88 -21.57
C GLN A 250 1.75 -11.80 -23.03
N TYR A 251 2.46 -12.53 -23.89
CA TYR A 251 2.20 -12.60 -25.33
C TYR A 251 1.64 -13.99 -25.67
N PRO A 252 0.34 -14.24 -25.43
CA PRO A 252 -0.26 -15.54 -25.75
C PRO A 252 -0.33 -15.82 -27.26
N ILE A 253 -0.33 -14.76 -28.07
CA ILE A 253 -0.37 -14.80 -29.53
C ILE A 253 0.61 -13.80 -30.12
N GLU A 254 1.07 -14.06 -31.33
CA GLU A 254 1.91 -13.11 -32.06
C GLU A 254 1.09 -11.91 -32.53
N LEU A 255 1.60 -10.71 -32.29
CA LEU A 255 0.94 -9.46 -32.71
C LEU A 255 1.05 -9.28 -34.22
N LYS A 256 -0.09 -9.00 -34.86
CA LYS A 256 -0.21 -8.78 -36.31
C LYS A 256 0.62 -7.60 -36.79
N ASP A 257 0.43 -6.45 -36.15
CA ASP A 257 0.99 -5.17 -36.59
C ASP A 257 2.20 -4.78 -35.72
N ALA A 258 3.26 -4.32 -36.38
CA ALA A 258 4.42 -3.75 -35.70
C ALA A 258 4.01 -2.52 -34.84
N PRO A 259 4.67 -2.29 -33.68
CA PRO A 259 5.67 -3.15 -33.06
C PRO A 259 5.03 -4.42 -32.43
N LYS A 260 5.72 -5.56 -32.60
CA LYS A 260 5.33 -6.86 -32.04
C LYS A 260 5.62 -7.03 -30.55
N HIS A 261 6.27 -6.02 -29.98
CA HIS A 261 6.46 -5.84 -28.55
C HIS A 261 5.83 -4.50 -28.16
N ILE A 262 5.19 -4.44 -27.01
CA ILE A 262 4.66 -3.21 -26.43
C ILE A 262 5.27 -2.99 -25.04
N GLU A 263 5.58 -1.73 -24.76
CA GLU A 263 6.05 -1.26 -23.45
C GLU A 263 4.98 -0.33 -22.85
N PRO A 264 3.91 -0.91 -22.28
CA PRO A 264 2.81 -0.12 -21.75
C PRO A 264 3.19 0.58 -20.44
N ILE A 265 2.60 1.76 -20.23
CA ILE A 265 2.64 2.54 -18.99
C ILE A 265 1.22 2.57 -18.41
N ALA A 266 1.06 2.14 -17.16
CA ALA A 266 -0.21 2.23 -16.45
C ALA A 266 -0.28 3.54 -15.66
N TYR A 267 -1.41 4.23 -15.74
CA TYR A 267 -1.75 5.40 -14.93
C TYR A 267 -2.80 5.00 -13.90
N PHE A 268 -2.46 5.14 -12.64
CA PHE A 268 -3.22 4.63 -11.51
C PHE A 268 -2.91 5.40 -10.22
N ASN A 269 -3.90 6.10 -9.66
CA ASN A 269 -3.75 6.77 -8.38
C ASN A 269 -3.97 5.75 -7.26
N ALA A 270 -2.94 5.50 -6.45
CA ALA A 270 -2.95 4.48 -5.39
C ALA A 270 -3.02 5.10 -3.98
N ASP A 271 -3.84 6.13 -3.80
CA ASP A 271 -4.06 6.75 -2.49
C ASP A 271 -4.80 5.81 -1.53
N ASN A 272 -4.61 5.99 -0.22
CA ASN A 272 -5.33 5.23 0.79
C ASN A 272 -5.61 6.03 2.07
N TYR A 273 -6.73 5.69 2.70
CA TYR A 273 -7.01 6.07 4.09
C TYR A 273 -6.60 4.93 5.00
N GLY A 274 -6.30 5.23 6.25
CA GLY A 274 -6.07 4.18 7.23
C GLY A 274 -6.27 4.63 8.66
N ALA A 275 -6.25 3.65 9.54
CA ALA A 275 -6.22 3.83 10.97
C ALA A 275 -5.05 3.02 11.54
N GLU A 276 -4.34 3.59 12.51
CA GLU A 276 -3.26 2.94 13.24
C GLU A 276 -3.56 2.94 14.74
N ILE A 277 -3.28 1.81 15.39
CA ILE A 277 -3.23 1.70 16.84
C ILE A 277 -1.89 1.11 17.24
N GLY A 278 -1.23 1.70 18.23
CA GLY A 278 0.11 1.29 18.58
C GLY A 278 0.59 1.70 19.95
N LEU A 279 1.82 1.29 20.22
CA LEU A 279 2.56 1.60 21.43
C LEU A 279 3.81 2.39 21.06
N ARG A 280 4.12 3.40 21.88
CA ARG A 280 5.35 4.16 21.84
C ARG A 280 6.07 4.04 23.17
N PHE A 281 7.38 3.79 23.10
CA PHE A 281 8.25 3.66 24.25
C PHE A 281 9.33 4.73 24.20
N ILE A 282 9.32 5.65 25.16
CA ILE A 282 10.40 6.63 25.36
C ILE A 282 11.59 5.91 26.01
N LEU A 283 12.79 6.08 25.46
CA LEU A 283 14.04 5.44 25.88
C LEU A 283 14.68 6.21 27.04
#